data_AF-A0A369YZP8-F1
#
_entry.id   AF-A0A369YZP8-F1
#
_cell.length_a   1.000
_cell.length_b   1.000
_cell.length_c   1.000
_cell.angle_alpha   90.00
_cell.angle_beta   90.00
_cell.angle_gamma   90.00
#
_symmetry.space_group_name_H-M   'P 1'
#
loop_
_entity.id
_entity.type
_entity.pdbx_description
1 polymer ?
#
loop_
_entity_poly.entity_id
_entity_poly.type
_entity_poly.pdbx_seq_one_letter_code
_entity_poly.pdbx_strand_id
1 'polypeptide(L)'
;MTALFNLFYLYDPWLFHVVRMSFVAGLVALVVLACQYIKKQKPQGIILPLDSLAVLGGLIVFSVIPLLLNGTKDLSVITMYVKELILFLLGVGLYNAFYANANGQQRVVRDLQIGVVVQFAVGIIGLLGASFMIDFLLSTNAVLPARFYGSEQEYRLYNITATAFFQLSLFYLILLHFLLAYNAKHNTLPSILVFFMLCIGLISGRTFLLLSVVSILVYFKWRYVPSLIAFAILVLLLSYFLPENPYVAHALEPVINLLHGAGFVSSSTDTLMKNHLFMPTLKQFIYGDGMYMTGQLEVGRYYGHTDSGFLRQILYGGVSYALVCFAVTFYFVRKVALNWFGGSWKFILSAFVILAFCNIKADTFAFPGIMFVMLMFLSLFGTHGKQLILFKQKEPKYV
;
A
#
# COMPACT_ATOMS: atom_id res chain seq x y z
N MET A 1 6.60 15.56 -15.22
CA MET A 1 5.85 16.21 -14.13
C MET A 1 4.87 15.27 -13.44
N THR A 2 3.89 14.65 -14.12
CA THR A 2 2.88 13.80 -13.46
C THR A 2 3.47 12.59 -12.72
N ALA A 3 4.50 11.95 -13.26
CA ALA A 3 5.20 10.85 -12.60
C ALA A 3 5.83 11.24 -11.25
N LEU A 4 6.31 12.48 -11.11
CA LEU A 4 6.87 12.97 -9.84
C LEU A 4 5.77 13.15 -8.79
N PHE A 5 4.63 13.74 -9.17
CA PHE A 5 3.46 13.86 -8.30
C PHE A 5 2.93 12.49 -7.89
N ASN A 6 2.87 11.53 -8.84
CA ASN A 6 2.46 10.16 -8.55
C ASN A 6 3.40 9.48 -7.55
N LEU A 7 4.72 9.61 -7.76
CA LEU A 7 5.73 9.03 -6.89
C LEU A 7 5.61 9.61 -5.46
N PHE A 8 5.60 10.94 -5.34
CA PHE A 8 5.50 11.61 -4.05
C PHE A 8 4.16 11.42 -3.35
N TYR A 9 3.08 11.23 -4.10
CA TYR A 9 1.77 10.98 -3.51
C TYR A 9 1.58 9.51 -3.06
N LEU A 10 1.91 8.54 -3.90
CA LEU A 10 1.63 7.12 -3.62
C LEU A 10 2.70 6.44 -2.76
N TYR A 11 3.97 6.72 -3.02
CA TYR A 11 5.06 6.16 -2.21
C TYR A 11 5.28 6.97 -0.94
N ASP A 12 4.86 8.23 -0.95
CA ASP A 12 4.80 9.13 0.20
C ASP A 12 6.10 9.16 1.01
N PRO A 13 7.26 9.52 0.43
CA PRO A 13 8.47 9.70 1.23
C PRO A 13 8.28 10.84 2.27
N TRP A 14 8.98 10.74 3.40
CA TRP A 14 9.23 11.90 4.25
C TRP A 14 10.35 12.73 3.65
N LEU A 15 10.25 14.05 3.76
CA LEU A 15 11.37 14.94 3.57
C LEU A 15 11.99 15.19 4.95
N PHE A 16 13.20 14.65 5.16
CA PHE A 16 13.98 14.80 6.40
C PHE A 16 13.21 14.45 7.68
N HIS A 17 12.39 13.38 7.65
CA HIS A 17 11.58 12.95 8.79
C HIS A 17 10.57 13.99 9.36
N VAL A 18 10.32 15.10 8.65
CA VAL A 18 9.37 16.14 9.11
C VAL A 18 8.15 16.26 8.20
N VAL A 19 8.34 16.27 6.87
CA VAL A 19 7.28 16.62 5.93
C VAL A 19 6.89 15.41 5.08
N ARG A 20 5.63 14.96 5.17
CA ARG A 20 5.11 13.89 4.29
C ARG A 20 4.84 14.43 2.89
N MET A 21 5.47 13.81 1.89
CA MET A 21 5.39 14.29 0.51
C MET A 21 4.02 14.06 -0.14
N SER A 22 3.19 13.15 0.38
CA SER A 22 1.80 13.01 -0.07
C SER A 22 0.96 14.25 0.19
N PHE A 23 1.16 14.92 1.33
CA PHE A 23 0.51 16.18 1.66
C PHE A 23 1.01 17.30 0.75
N VAL A 24 2.33 17.40 0.56
CA VAL A 24 2.93 18.43 -0.30
C VAL A 24 2.45 18.26 -1.75
N ALA A 25 2.58 17.06 -2.31
CA ALA A 25 2.15 16.76 -3.67
C ALA A 25 0.65 16.99 -3.85
N GLY A 26 -0.16 16.61 -2.87
CA GLY A 26 -1.61 16.85 -2.85
C GLY A 26 -1.98 18.32 -2.84
N LEU A 27 -1.39 19.11 -1.93
CA LEU A 27 -1.65 20.55 -1.81
C LEU A 27 -1.23 21.29 -3.07
N VAL A 28 -0.04 20.99 -3.60
CA VAL A 28 0.43 21.57 -4.86
C VAL A 28 -0.51 21.17 -6.00
N ALA A 29 -1.01 19.93 -6.03
CA ALA A 29 -1.98 19.52 -7.05
C ALA A 29 -3.31 20.29 -6.94
N LEU A 30 -3.78 20.61 -5.73
CA LEU A 30 -4.96 21.48 -5.54
C LEU A 30 -4.71 22.91 -6.01
N VAL A 31 -3.53 23.48 -5.75
CA VAL A 31 -3.14 24.80 -6.28
C VAL A 31 -3.10 24.78 -7.80
N VAL A 32 -2.51 23.74 -8.40
CA VAL A 32 -2.49 23.55 -9.86
C VAL A 32 -3.91 23.45 -10.40
N LEU A 33 -4.79 22.70 -9.74
CA LEU A 33 -6.20 22.57 -10.12
C LEU A 33 -6.94 23.91 -10.05
N ALA A 34 -6.73 24.70 -9.00
CA ALA A 34 -7.30 26.03 -8.85
C ALA A 34 -6.82 26.98 -9.96
N CYS A 35 -5.52 26.97 -10.27
CA CYS A 35 -4.96 27.73 -11.39
C CYS A 35 -5.54 27.31 -12.74
N GLN A 36 -5.69 26.01 -13.01
CA GLN A 36 -6.32 25.49 -14.23
C GLN A 36 -7.79 25.91 -14.34
N TYR A 37 -8.50 25.96 -13.21
CA TYR A 37 -9.89 26.42 -13.15
C TYR A 37 -9.99 27.92 -13.50
N ILE A 38 -9.16 28.77 -12.88
CA ILE A 38 -9.10 30.21 -13.15
C ILE A 38 -8.77 30.48 -14.63
N LYS A 39 -7.86 29.71 -15.22
CA LYS A 39 -7.47 29.79 -16.64
C LYS A 39 -8.49 29.16 -17.60
N LYS A 40 -9.65 28.69 -17.13
CA LYS A 40 -10.69 28.03 -17.94
C LYS A 40 -10.23 26.82 -18.74
N GLN A 41 -9.22 26.10 -18.23
CA GLN A 41 -8.63 24.92 -18.90
C GLN A 41 -9.38 23.60 -18.56
N LYS A 42 -10.45 23.67 -17.76
CA LYS A 42 -11.24 22.51 -17.30
C LYS A 42 -12.74 22.72 -17.56
N PRO A 43 -13.18 22.68 -18.82
CA PRO A 43 -14.59 22.88 -19.17
C PRO A 43 -15.51 21.80 -18.55
N GLN A 44 -14.99 20.60 -18.40
CA GLN A 44 -15.68 19.44 -17.81
C GLN A 44 -15.94 19.53 -16.29
N GLY A 45 -15.38 20.53 -15.59
CA GLY A 45 -15.52 20.68 -14.13
C GLY A 45 -14.59 19.76 -13.31
N ILE A 46 -14.84 19.70 -11.99
CA ILE A 46 -14.10 18.89 -11.02
C ILE A 46 -14.98 17.70 -10.60
N ILE A 47 -14.48 16.48 -10.76
CA ILE A 47 -15.19 15.24 -10.45
C ILE A 47 -14.95 14.87 -8.99
N LEU A 48 -16.03 14.73 -8.22
CA LEU A 48 -16.03 14.33 -6.81
C LEU A 48 -16.76 12.98 -6.63
N PRO A 49 -16.10 11.92 -6.13
CA PRO A 49 -16.72 10.60 -5.92
C PRO A 49 -17.49 10.57 -4.58
N LEU A 50 -18.75 11.02 -4.58
CA LEU A 50 -19.57 11.12 -3.37
C LEU A 50 -19.77 9.78 -2.66
N ASP A 51 -19.86 8.69 -3.41
CA ASP A 51 -20.01 7.34 -2.87
C ASP A 51 -18.76 6.89 -2.09
N SER A 52 -17.55 7.10 -2.62
CA SER A 52 -16.31 6.80 -1.90
C SER A 52 -16.16 7.65 -0.64
N LEU A 53 -16.53 8.93 -0.71
CA LEU A 53 -16.52 9.82 0.46
C LEU A 53 -17.52 9.39 1.53
N ALA A 54 -18.72 8.95 1.12
CA ALA A 54 -19.72 8.42 2.04
C ALA A 54 -19.25 7.13 2.72
N VAL A 55 -18.57 6.23 2.00
CA VAL A 55 -18.00 5.00 2.57
C VAL A 55 -16.94 5.32 3.63
N LEU A 56 -16.01 6.24 3.35
CA LEU A 56 -14.98 6.65 4.31
C LEU A 56 -15.58 7.42 5.50
N GLY A 57 -16.52 8.33 5.26
CA GLY A 57 -17.23 9.02 6.33
C GLY A 57 -18.03 8.07 7.21
N GLY A 58 -18.70 7.09 6.60
CA GLY A 58 -19.40 6.02 7.30
C GLY A 58 -18.46 5.17 8.15
N LEU A 59 -17.29 4.81 7.65
CA LEU A 59 -16.26 4.10 8.42
C LEU A 59 -15.81 4.91 9.65
N ILE A 60 -15.56 6.21 9.49
CA ILE A 60 -15.18 7.09 10.60
C ILE A 60 -16.29 7.11 11.67
N VAL A 61 -17.53 7.35 11.27
CA VAL A 61 -18.68 7.40 12.21
C VAL A 61 -18.87 6.05 12.89
N PHE A 62 -18.80 4.94 12.15
CA PHE A 62 -18.92 3.59 12.71
C PHE A 62 -17.80 3.30 13.72
N SER A 63 -16.60 3.80 13.48
CA SER A 63 -15.44 3.64 14.38
C SER A 63 -15.59 4.36 15.71
N VAL A 64 -16.53 5.31 15.83
CA VAL A 64 -16.85 5.98 17.10
C VAL A 64 -17.66 5.06 18.03
N ILE A 65 -18.43 4.11 17.47
CA ILE A 65 -19.35 3.26 18.25
C ILE A 65 -18.61 2.45 19.33
N PRO A 66 -17.52 1.72 19.04
CA PRO A 66 -16.82 0.94 20.07
C PRO A 66 -16.23 1.80 21.19
N LEU A 67 -15.79 3.03 20.88
CA LEU A 67 -15.29 4.00 21.86
C LEU A 67 -16.39 4.44 22.82
N LEU A 68 -17.57 4.75 22.30
CA LEU A 68 -18.72 5.16 23.11
C LEU A 68 -19.26 4.02 23.97
N LEU A 69 -19.37 2.80 23.41
CA LEU A 69 -19.87 1.63 24.13
C LEU A 69 -18.97 1.21 25.30
N ASN A 70 -17.65 1.32 25.13
CA ASN A 70 -16.68 0.92 26.15
C ASN A 70 -16.16 2.09 27.00
N GLY A 71 -16.54 3.33 26.69
CA GLY A 71 -16.10 4.54 27.41
C GLY A 71 -14.60 4.83 27.28
N THR A 72 -13.95 4.33 26.22
CA THR A 72 -12.51 4.50 25.99
C THR A 72 -12.20 5.83 25.29
N LYS A 73 -10.97 6.32 25.48
CA LYS A 73 -10.47 7.58 24.89
C LYS A 73 -9.42 7.36 23.80
N ASP A 74 -9.32 6.14 23.27
CA ASP A 74 -8.35 5.82 22.24
C ASP A 74 -8.81 6.34 20.85
N LEU A 75 -8.46 7.58 20.55
CA LEU A 75 -8.79 8.23 19.28
C LEU A 75 -7.88 7.80 18.12
N SER A 76 -7.03 6.78 18.29
CA SER A 76 -6.03 6.37 17.29
C SER A 76 -6.69 5.99 15.97
N VAL A 77 -7.73 5.15 16.01
CA VAL A 77 -8.47 4.66 14.82
C VAL A 77 -9.17 5.81 14.09
N ILE A 78 -9.86 6.69 14.83
CA ILE A 78 -10.53 7.85 14.24
C ILE A 78 -9.50 8.76 13.56
N THR A 79 -8.40 9.06 14.25
CA THR A 79 -7.32 9.90 13.71
C THR A 79 -6.71 9.29 12.45
N MET A 80 -6.55 7.97 12.44
CA MET A 80 -6.09 7.18 11.30
C MET A 80 -7.01 7.34 10.08
N TYR A 81 -8.32 7.19 10.25
CA TYR A 81 -9.29 7.31 9.15
C TYR A 81 -9.55 8.75 8.71
N VAL A 82 -9.44 9.73 9.61
CA VAL A 82 -9.47 11.15 9.22
C VAL A 82 -8.25 11.49 8.37
N LYS A 83 -7.05 11.05 8.74
CA LYS A 83 -5.84 11.23 7.92
C LYS A 83 -6.01 10.59 6.55
N GLU A 84 -6.58 9.39 6.50
CA GLU A 84 -6.86 8.68 5.26
C GLU A 84 -7.86 9.42 4.37
N LEU A 85 -8.94 9.97 4.94
CA LEU A 85 -9.91 10.79 4.22
C LEU A 85 -9.26 12.05 3.63
N ILE A 86 -8.38 12.72 4.39
CA ILE A 86 -7.63 13.88 3.90
C ILE A 86 -6.75 13.48 2.73
N LEU A 87 -5.99 12.38 2.85
CA LEU A 87 -5.16 11.87 1.76
C LEU A 87 -6.01 11.53 0.54
N PHE A 88 -7.18 10.91 0.71
CA PHE A 88 -8.09 10.63 -0.39
C PHE A 88 -8.58 11.90 -1.10
N LEU A 89 -8.95 12.95 -0.36
CA LEU A 89 -9.33 14.24 -0.94
C LEU A 89 -8.18 14.88 -1.75
N LEU A 90 -6.95 14.79 -1.24
CA LEU A 90 -5.76 15.22 -1.97
C LEU A 90 -5.56 14.38 -3.26
N GLY A 91 -5.79 13.06 -3.18
CA GLY A 91 -5.79 12.17 -4.34
C GLY A 91 -6.86 12.52 -5.37
N VAL A 92 -8.05 12.92 -4.95
CA VAL A 92 -9.10 13.45 -5.84
C VAL A 92 -8.64 14.73 -6.54
N GLY A 93 -7.98 15.64 -5.82
CA GLY A 93 -7.37 16.84 -6.40
C GLY A 93 -6.32 16.50 -7.45
N LEU A 94 -5.42 15.58 -7.13
CA LEU A 94 -4.34 15.11 -8.01
C LEU A 94 -4.89 14.40 -9.26
N TYR A 95 -5.92 13.56 -9.10
CA TYR A 95 -6.65 12.96 -10.21
C TYR A 95 -7.23 14.03 -11.13
N ASN A 96 -7.96 15.01 -10.59
CA ASN A 96 -8.57 16.06 -11.40
C ASN A 96 -7.54 16.95 -12.10
N ALA A 97 -6.43 17.27 -11.45
CA ALA A 97 -5.37 18.11 -12.00
C ALA A 97 -4.64 17.44 -13.18
N PHE A 98 -4.33 16.14 -13.08
CA PHE A 98 -3.37 15.49 -13.99
C PHE A 98 -3.93 14.30 -14.78
N TYR A 99 -5.00 13.66 -14.31
CA TYR A 99 -5.47 12.37 -14.81
C TYR A 99 -6.93 12.33 -15.26
N ALA A 100 -7.76 13.32 -14.94
CA ALA A 100 -9.14 13.42 -15.40
C ALA A 100 -9.25 13.80 -16.90
N ASN A 101 -8.56 13.07 -17.76
CA ASN A 101 -8.55 13.24 -19.21
C ASN A 101 -8.75 11.85 -19.87
N ALA A 102 -9.10 11.80 -21.16
CA ALA A 102 -9.35 10.53 -21.87
C ALA A 102 -8.22 9.48 -21.74
N ASN A 103 -6.96 9.92 -21.72
CA ASN A 103 -5.78 9.04 -21.57
C ASN A 103 -5.28 8.89 -20.13
N GLY A 104 -6.11 9.23 -19.14
CA GLY A 104 -5.75 9.22 -17.72
C GLY A 104 -5.23 7.88 -17.21
N GLN A 105 -5.94 6.78 -17.54
CA GLN A 105 -5.58 5.43 -17.14
C GLN A 105 -4.20 5.01 -17.67
N GLN A 106 -3.94 5.21 -18.96
CA GLN A 106 -2.64 4.90 -19.56
C GLN A 106 -1.52 5.74 -18.93
N ARG A 107 -1.79 7.03 -18.66
CA ARG A 107 -0.82 7.94 -18.05
C ARG A 107 -0.44 7.51 -16.63
N VAL A 108 -1.41 7.14 -15.78
CA VAL A 108 -1.08 6.69 -14.42
C VAL A 108 -0.35 5.36 -14.43
N VAL A 109 -0.68 4.43 -15.33
CA VAL A 109 0.06 3.16 -15.45
C VAL A 109 1.52 3.43 -15.84
N ARG A 110 1.76 4.31 -16.81
CA ARG A 110 3.12 4.72 -17.17
C ARG A 110 3.85 5.36 -15.98
N ASP A 111 3.17 6.24 -15.24
CA ASP A 111 3.76 6.92 -14.09
C ASP A 111 4.10 5.92 -12.94
N LEU A 112 3.26 4.90 -12.71
CA LEU A 112 3.55 3.79 -11.80
C LEU A 112 4.77 2.96 -12.26
N GLN A 113 4.87 2.67 -13.55
CA GLN A 113 6.02 1.95 -14.12
C GLN A 113 7.32 2.75 -13.94
N ILE A 114 7.28 4.08 -14.13
CA ILE A 114 8.41 4.96 -13.83
C ILE A 114 8.76 4.89 -12.35
N GLY A 115 7.77 4.91 -11.45
CA GLY A 115 7.97 4.72 -10.02
C GLY A 115 8.72 3.42 -9.69
N VAL A 116 8.35 2.30 -10.31
CA VAL A 116 9.06 1.02 -10.17
C VAL A 116 10.51 1.13 -10.63
N VAL A 117 10.78 1.74 -11.79
CA VAL A 117 12.15 1.90 -12.29
C VAL A 117 13.00 2.76 -11.35
N VAL A 118 12.45 3.87 -10.87
CA VAL A 118 13.14 4.77 -9.94
C VAL A 118 13.47 4.05 -8.64
N GLN A 119 12.50 3.33 -8.05
CA GLN A 119 12.70 2.58 -6.81
C GLN A 119 13.72 1.46 -6.95
N PHE A 120 13.71 0.76 -8.08
CA PHE A 120 14.70 -0.27 -8.36
C PHE A 120 16.11 0.33 -8.46
N ALA A 121 16.26 1.44 -9.20
CA ALA A 121 17.55 2.08 -9.38
C ALA A 121 18.15 2.57 -8.05
N VAL A 122 17.38 3.31 -7.25
CA VAL A 122 17.86 3.82 -5.95
C VAL A 122 18.11 2.70 -4.94
N GLY A 123 17.25 1.68 -4.89
CA GLY A 123 17.41 0.54 -3.99
C GLY A 123 18.69 -0.25 -4.32
N ILE A 124 18.97 -0.49 -5.59
CA ILE A 124 20.22 -1.16 -6.01
C ILE A 124 21.44 -0.29 -5.68
N ILE A 125 21.40 1.02 -5.94
CA ILE A 125 22.53 1.91 -5.59
C ILE A 125 22.78 1.90 -4.07
N GLY A 126 21.71 1.87 -3.25
CA GLY A 126 21.82 1.71 -1.80
C GLY A 126 22.43 0.37 -1.39
N LEU A 127 21.99 -0.73 -2.01
CA LEU A 127 22.54 -2.08 -1.76
C LEU A 127 24.00 -2.23 -2.20
N LEU A 128 24.44 -1.48 -3.21
CA LEU A 128 25.85 -1.43 -3.63
C LEU A 128 26.75 -0.62 -2.68
N GLY A 129 26.19 -0.03 -1.62
CA GLY A 129 26.96 0.65 -0.57
C GLY A 129 27.27 2.12 -0.85
N ALA A 130 26.56 2.77 -1.78
CA ALA A 130 26.77 4.19 -2.04
C ALA A 130 26.25 5.05 -0.87
N SER A 131 27.16 5.61 -0.07
CA SER A 131 26.86 6.34 1.17
C SER A 131 25.82 7.44 0.98
N PHE A 132 26.00 8.31 -0.02
CA PHE A 132 25.05 9.39 -0.30
C PHE A 132 23.61 8.90 -0.57
N MET A 133 23.48 7.70 -1.18
CA MET A 133 22.18 7.11 -1.50
C MET A 133 21.57 6.49 -0.25
N ILE A 134 22.37 5.82 0.58
CA ILE A 134 21.92 5.26 1.86
C ILE A 134 21.40 6.39 2.74
N ASP A 135 22.18 7.45 2.93
CA ASP A 135 21.78 8.61 3.75
C ASP A 135 20.50 9.26 3.21
N PHE A 136 20.41 9.42 1.89
CA PHE A 136 19.20 9.91 1.24
C PHE A 136 17.99 9.01 1.52
N LEU A 137 18.10 7.70 1.27
CA LEU A 137 16.99 6.77 1.45
C LEU A 137 16.56 6.67 2.92
N LEU A 138 17.52 6.61 3.84
CA LEU A 138 17.23 6.63 5.28
C LEU A 138 16.48 7.91 5.68
N SER A 139 16.85 9.07 5.14
CA SER A 139 16.15 10.35 5.40
C SER A 139 14.72 10.41 4.87
N THR A 140 14.36 9.50 3.94
CA THR A 140 13.02 9.45 3.34
C THR A 140 11.99 8.63 4.12
N ASN A 141 12.44 7.90 5.15
CA ASN A 141 11.55 7.07 5.96
C ASN A 141 10.96 7.86 7.15
N ALA A 142 9.90 7.33 7.78
CA ALA A 142 9.53 7.82 9.11
C ALA A 142 10.66 7.53 10.11
N VAL A 143 10.75 8.30 11.21
CA VAL A 143 11.71 8.00 12.29
C VAL A 143 11.38 6.63 12.86
N LEU A 144 12.31 5.69 12.70
CA LEU A 144 12.18 4.34 13.25
C LEU A 144 13.03 4.20 14.52
N PRO A 145 12.74 3.21 15.38
CA PRO A 145 13.59 2.91 16.52
C PRO A 145 15.06 2.66 16.10
N ALA A 146 16.00 3.15 16.90
CA ALA A 146 17.44 3.10 16.61
C ALA A 146 17.95 1.68 16.25
N ARG A 147 17.32 0.63 16.78
CA ARG A 147 17.62 -0.79 16.49
C ARG A 147 17.51 -1.20 15.01
N PHE A 148 16.89 -0.39 14.16
CA PHE A 148 16.73 -0.70 12.73
C PHE A 148 17.85 -0.10 11.86
N TYR A 149 18.60 0.86 12.37
CA TYR A 149 19.74 1.45 11.68
C TYR A 149 21.00 0.64 12.03
N GLY A 150 21.76 0.25 11.02
CA GLY A 150 22.93 -0.63 11.11
C GLY A 150 22.61 -2.10 11.40
N SER A 151 21.34 -2.50 11.38
CA SER A 151 20.94 -3.90 11.62
C SER A 151 20.75 -4.69 10.34
N GLU A 152 20.53 -6.00 10.48
CA GLU A 152 20.25 -6.92 9.37
C GLU A 152 18.99 -6.57 8.57
N GLN A 153 18.17 -5.62 9.06
CA GLN A 153 16.93 -5.17 8.43
C GLN A 153 17.03 -3.79 7.78
N GLU A 154 18.18 -3.09 7.91
CA GLU A 154 18.36 -1.74 7.37
C GLU A 154 18.08 -1.68 5.87
N TYR A 155 18.47 -2.71 5.12
CA TYR A 155 18.22 -2.79 3.67
C TYR A 155 16.76 -2.58 3.29
N ARG A 156 15.80 -2.88 4.18
CA ARG A 156 14.36 -2.67 3.94
C ARG A 156 13.99 -1.18 3.82
N LEU A 157 14.83 -0.32 4.38
CA LEU A 157 14.70 1.14 4.35
C LEU A 157 15.27 1.74 3.06
N TYR A 158 15.87 0.93 2.18
CA TYR A 158 16.41 1.38 0.89
C TYR A 158 15.31 1.49 -0.18
N ASN A 159 14.23 2.17 0.18
CA ASN A 159 13.11 2.51 -0.67
C ASN A 159 12.70 3.96 -0.40
N ILE A 160 12.30 4.69 -1.45
CA ILE A 160 11.79 6.07 -1.31
C ILE A 160 10.35 5.98 -0.80
N THR A 161 10.14 5.94 0.51
CA THR A 161 8.79 5.82 1.10
C THR A 161 8.76 6.18 2.58
N ALA A 162 7.60 6.62 3.09
CA ALA A 162 7.37 6.80 4.52
C ALA A 162 7.22 5.49 5.30
N THR A 163 6.87 4.39 4.63
CA THR A 163 6.49 3.16 5.30
C THR A 163 7.57 2.12 5.15
N ALA A 164 7.98 1.53 6.28
CA ALA A 164 8.89 0.40 6.28
C ALA A 164 8.14 -0.93 6.44
N PHE A 165 8.87 -2.02 6.20
CA PHE A 165 8.46 -3.38 6.52
C PHE A 165 7.15 -3.83 5.83
N PHE A 166 6.18 -4.32 6.61
CA PHE A 166 5.03 -5.05 6.10
C PHE A 166 4.13 -4.22 5.18
N GLN A 167 3.87 -2.96 5.52
CA GLN A 167 3.02 -2.08 4.71
C GLN A 167 3.64 -1.80 3.33
N LEU A 168 4.98 -1.74 3.28
CA LEU A 168 5.70 -1.59 2.02
C LEU A 168 5.61 -2.86 1.16
N SER A 169 5.78 -4.05 1.75
CA SER A 169 5.57 -5.32 1.05
C SER A 169 4.16 -5.45 0.50
N LEU A 170 3.16 -5.05 1.29
CA LEU A 170 1.76 -5.07 0.90
C LEU A 170 1.49 -4.15 -0.29
N PHE A 171 2.05 -2.93 -0.28
CA PHE A 171 1.94 -1.98 -1.38
C PHE A 171 2.51 -2.56 -2.68
N TYR A 172 3.75 -3.07 -2.65
CA TYR A 172 4.37 -3.64 -3.84
C TYR A 172 3.66 -4.90 -4.34
N LEU A 173 3.09 -5.69 -3.43
CA LEU A 173 2.33 -6.88 -3.77
C LEU A 173 1.04 -6.51 -4.52
N ILE A 174 0.27 -5.53 -4.04
CA ILE A 174 -0.94 -5.06 -4.72
C ILE A 174 -0.59 -4.30 -6.01
N LEU A 175 0.53 -3.56 -6.04
CA LEU A 175 1.02 -2.91 -7.25
C LEU A 175 1.38 -3.93 -8.34
N LEU A 176 2.15 -4.97 -7.99
CA LEU A 176 2.46 -6.08 -8.88
C LEU A 176 1.19 -6.74 -9.38
N HIS A 177 0.26 -7.05 -8.48
CA HIS A 177 -1.01 -7.69 -8.81
C HIS A 177 -1.82 -6.86 -9.81
N PHE A 178 -1.95 -5.55 -9.56
CA PHE A 178 -2.63 -4.60 -10.43
C PHE A 178 -1.97 -4.49 -11.81
N LEU A 179 -0.63 -4.35 -11.87
CA LEU A 179 0.09 -4.22 -13.13
C LEU A 179 0.04 -5.50 -13.97
N LEU A 180 0.08 -6.68 -13.35
CA LEU A 180 -0.10 -7.95 -14.04
C LEU A 180 -1.54 -8.10 -14.57
N ALA A 181 -2.55 -7.72 -13.80
CA ALA A 181 -3.94 -7.71 -14.24
C ALA A 181 -4.16 -6.74 -15.42
N TYR A 182 -3.57 -5.55 -15.36
CA TYR A 182 -3.58 -4.58 -16.46
C TYR A 182 -2.87 -5.13 -17.70
N ASN A 183 -1.71 -5.77 -17.51
CA ASN A 183 -0.98 -6.38 -18.62
C ASN A 183 -1.74 -7.55 -19.25
N ALA A 184 -2.54 -8.28 -18.49
CA ALA A 184 -3.38 -9.36 -19.03
C ALA A 184 -4.33 -8.83 -20.12
N LYS A 185 -4.91 -7.64 -19.91
CA LYS A 185 -5.86 -7.00 -20.83
C LYS A 185 -5.19 -6.18 -21.95
N HIS A 186 -4.10 -5.46 -21.65
CA HIS A 186 -3.52 -4.48 -22.57
C HIS A 186 -2.15 -4.85 -23.15
N ASN A 187 -1.48 -5.87 -22.59
CA ASN A 187 -0.16 -6.36 -23.01
C ASN A 187 0.98 -5.30 -23.02
N THR A 188 0.84 -4.22 -22.25
CA THR A 188 1.75 -3.06 -22.24
C THR A 188 2.91 -3.13 -21.24
N LEU A 189 3.02 -4.16 -20.40
CA LEU A 189 4.05 -4.25 -19.35
C LEU A 189 5.29 -4.99 -19.87
N PRO A 190 6.46 -4.32 -20.04
CA PRO A 190 7.73 -4.97 -20.29
C PRO A 190 8.04 -6.10 -19.29
N SER A 191 8.65 -7.19 -19.77
CA SER A 191 9.00 -8.32 -18.91
C SER A 191 10.00 -7.91 -17.81
N ILE A 192 10.96 -7.07 -18.17
CA ILE A 192 11.98 -6.53 -17.25
C ILE A 192 11.39 -5.80 -16.03
N LEU A 193 10.20 -5.19 -16.17
CA LEU A 193 9.55 -4.55 -15.01
C LEU A 193 9.06 -5.57 -13.99
N VAL A 194 8.72 -6.80 -14.41
CA VAL A 194 8.40 -7.89 -13.48
C VAL A 194 9.64 -8.24 -12.66
N PHE A 195 10.81 -8.33 -13.30
CA PHE A 195 12.08 -8.53 -12.60
C PHE A 195 12.35 -7.39 -11.59
N PHE A 196 12.20 -6.12 -11.98
CA PHE A 196 12.40 -4.98 -11.07
C PHE A 196 11.45 -5.04 -9.87
N MET A 197 10.16 -5.32 -10.08
CA MET A 197 9.19 -5.45 -8.99
C MET A 197 9.53 -6.60 -8.05
N LEU A 198 10.01 -7.72 -8.56
CA LEU A 198 10.42 -8.85 -7.74
C LEU A 198 11.64 -8.51 -6.87
N CYS A 199 12.63 -7.81 -7.42
CA CYS A 199 13.79 -7.32 -6.66
C CYS A 199 13.39 -6.31 -5.58
N ILE A 200 12.57 -5.31 -5.91
CA ILE A 200 12.08 -4.34 -4.93
C ILE A 200 11.26 -5.03 -3.84
N GLY A 201 10.39 -5.95 -4.22
CA GLY A 201 9.57 -6.69 -3.28
C GLY A 201 10.39 -7.60 -2.36
N LEU A 202 11.47 -8.21 -2.85
CA LEU A 202 12.44 -8.94 -2.02
C LEU A 202 13.08 -8.02 -0.97
N ILE A 203 13.45 -6.80 -1.36
CA ILE A 203 13.96 -5.77 -0.43
C ILE A 203 12.90 -5.43 0.62
N SER A 204 11.63 -5.31 0.23
CA SER A 204 10.56 -4.89 1.15
C SER A 204 10.29 -5.90 2.27
N GLY A 205 10.34 -7.21 1.99
CA GLY A 205 10.07 -8.23 3.00
C GLY A 205 9.66 -9.61 2.45
N ARG A 206 9.84 -10.63 3.29
CA ARG A 206 9.61 -12.06 2.96
C ARG A 206 8.17 -12.38 2.53
N THR A 207 7.18 -11.69 3.10
CA THR A 207 5.76 -11.88 2.76
C THR A 207 5.48 -11.57 1.29
N PHE A 208 6.16 -10.59 0.70
CA PHE A 208 6.04 -10.30 -0.73
C PHE A 208 6.48 -11.50 -1.57
N LEU A 209 7.63 -12.11 -1.25
CA LEU A 209 8.18 -13.22 -2.04
C LEU A 209 7.21 -14.40 -2.09
N LEU A 210 6.64 -14.77 -0.94
CA LEU A 210 5.69 -15.88 -0.86
C LEU A 210 4.38 -15.60 -1.60
N LEU A 211 3.80 -14.41 -1.42
CA LEU A 211 2.48 -14.09 -1.98
C LEU A 211 2.51 -13.56 -3.41
N SER A 212 3.66 -13.07 -3.90
CA SER A 212 3.82 -12.64 -5.30
C SER A 212 3.62 -13.79 -6.28
N VAL A 213 3.92 -15.04 -5.88
CA VAL A 213 3.64 -16.27 -6.63
C VAL A 213 2.17 -16.37 -6.99
N VAL A 214 1.25 -16.04 -6.07
CA VAL A 214 -0.20 -16.05 -6.34
C VAL A 214 -0.54 -15.09 -7.48
N SER A 215 0.01 -13.86 -7.44
CA SER A 215 -0.23 -12.86 -8.49
C SER A 215 0.32 -13.30 -9.85
N ILE A 216 1.53 -13.90 -9.86
CA ILE A 216 2.17 -14.40 -11.08
C ILE A 216 1.39 -15.58 -11.66
N LEU A 217 0.97 -16.55 -10.85
CA LEU A 217 0.20 -17.71 -11.30
C LEU A 217 -1.15 -17.29 -11.89
N VAL A 218 -1.86 -16.38 -11.22
CA VAL A 218 -3.17 -15.91 -11.67
C VAL A 218 -3.07 -15.18 -13.02
N TYR A 219 -2.02 -14.42 -13.27
CA TYR A 219 -1.87 -13.59 -14.48
C TYR A 219 -0.68 -14.00 -15.37
N PHE A 220 -0.29 -15.28 -15.31
CA PHE A 220 0.91 -15.79 -15.98
C PHE A 220 0.90 -15.54 -17.49
N LYS A 221 2.08 -15.21 -18.03
CA LYS A 221 2.36 -15.16 -19.47
C LYS A 221 3.77 -15.68 -19.72
N TRP A 222 3.96 -16.42 -20.82
CA TRP A 222 5.26 -16.95 -21.24
C TRP A 222 6.34 -15.87 -21.36
N ARG A 223 5.98 -14.65 -21.74
CA ARG A 223 6.91 -13.50 -21.80
C ARG A 223 7.60 -13.20 -20.48
N TYR A 224 7.04 -13.60 -19.32
CA TYR A 224 7.63 -13.35 -18.01
C TYR A 224 8.71 -14.36 -17.65
N VAL A 225 8.76 -15.52 -18.31
CA VAL A 225 9.70 -16.61 -17.99
C VAL A 225 11.15 -16.14 -17.93
N PRO A 226 11.69 -15.34 -18.87
CA PRO A 226 13.07 -14.85 -18.77
C PRO A 226 13.32 -14.03 -17.50
N SER A 227 12.38 -13.16 -17.11
CA SER A 227 12.49 -12.35 -15.90
C SER A 227 12.34 -13.17 -14.62
N LEU A 228 11.49 -14.21 -14.62
CA LEU A 228 11.35 -15.14 -13.51
C LEU A 228 12.61 -16.00 -13.33
N ILE A 229 13.19 -16.51 -14.42
CA ILE A 229 14.45 -17.26 -14.40
C ILE A 229 15.58 -16.35 -13.90
N ALA A 230 15.71 -15.13 -14.43
CA ALA A 230 16.72 -14.18 -13.97
C ALA A 230 16.60 -13.87 -12.47
N PHE A 231 15.36 -13.69 -11.97
CA PHE A 231 15.11 -13.48 -10.54
C PHE A 231 15.45 -14.73 -9.71
N ALA A 232 15.06 -15.91 -10.15
CA ALA A 232 15.38 -17.17 -9.46
C ALA A 232 16.90 -17.41 -9.40
N ILE A 233 17.61 -17.20 -10.51
CA ILE A 233 19.08 -17.29 -10.56
C ILE A 233 19.69 -16.27 -9.59
N LEU A 234 19.24 -15.02 -9.59
CA LEU A 234 19.72 -14.00 -8.66
C LEU A 234 19.57 -14.46 -7.20
N VAL A 235 18.37 -14.93 -6.83
CA VAL A 235 18.07 -15.40 -5.46
C VAL A 235 18.96 -16.60 -5.08
N LEU A 236 19.15 -17.56 -5.99
CA LEU A 236 20.00 -18.72 -5.75
C LEU A 236 21.48 -18.34 -5.62
N LEU A 237 21.98 -17.48 -6.51
CA LEU A 237 23.36 -16.99 -6.46
C LEU A 237 23.64 -16.26 -5.14
N LEU A 238 22.74 -15.36 -4.72
CA LEU A 238 22.87 -14.67 -3.43
C LEU A 238 22.87 -15.67 -2.27
N SER A 239 21.92 -16.61 -2.26
CA SER A 239 21.79 -17.61 -1.18
C SER A 239 22.97 -18.57 -1.09
N TYR A 240 23.62 -18.87 -2.22
CA TYR A 240 24.75 -19.81 -2.28
C TYR A 240 26.10 -19.13 -2.03
N PHE A 241 26.34 -17.96 -2.62
CA PHE A 241 27.65 -17.29 -2.54
C PHE A 241 27.78 -16.32 -1.36
N LEU A 242 26.67 -15.78 -0.83
CA LEU A 242 26.68 -14.79 0.25
C LEU A 242 25.76 -15.17 1.43
N PRO A 243 25.72 -16.43 1.91
CA PRO A 243 24.79 -16.84 2.96
C PRO A 243 25.02 -16.12 4.30
N GLU A 244 26.27 -15.72 4.60
CA GLU A 244 26.66 -15.03 5.84
C GLU A 244 26.46 -13.50 5.78
N ASN A 245 26.14 -12.93 4.62
CA ASN A 245 25.87 -11.50 4.53
C ASN A 245 24.58 -11.18 5.30
N PRO A 246 24.56 -10.22 6.25
CA PRO A 246 23.42 -10.01 7.15
C PRO A 246 22.12 -9.71 6.40
N TYR A 247 22.18 -8.98 5.28
CA TYR A 247 21.00 -8.67 4.47
C TYR A 247 20.49 -9.89 3.72
N VAL A 248 21.40 -10.69 3.15
CA VAL A 248 21.07 -11.92 2.43
C VAL A 248 20.51 -12.97 3.39
N ALA A 249 21.19 -13.20 4.52
CA ALA A 249 20.76 -14.12 5.57
C ALA A 249 19.34 -13.82 6.03
N HIS A 250 19.04 -12.55 6.33
CA HIS A 250 17.71 -12.16 6.80
C HIS A 250 16.64 -12.14 5.70
N ALA A 251 16.96 -11.71 4.47
CA ALA A 251 15.99 -11.65 3.37
C ALA A 251 15.66 -13.03 2.79
N LEU A 252 16.68 -13.88 2.64
CA LEU A 252 16.62 -15.17 1.94
C LEU A 252 16.71 -16.37 2.89
N GLU A 253 16.54 -16.17 4.19
CA GLU A 253 16.47 -17.23 5.21
C GLU A 253 15.70 -18.48 4.73
N PRO A 254 14.48 -18.37 4.15
CA PRO A 254 13.74 -19.56 3.71
C PRO A 254 14.43 -20.35 2.58
N VAL A 255 15.15 -19.66 1.70
CA VAL A 255 15.86 -20.27 0.56
C VAL A 255 17.18 -20.88 1.04
N ILE A 256 17.90 -20.18 1.91
CA ILE A 256 19.15 -20.67 2.53
C ILE A 256 18.88 -21.96 3.31
N ASN A 257 17.78 -21.99 4.09
CA ASN A 257 17.35 -23.17 4.83
C ASN A 257 17.01 -24.37 3.94
N LEU A 258 16.43 -24.11 2.76
CA LEU A 258 16.14 -25.16 1.78
C LEU A 258 17.43 -25.74 1.18
N LEU A 259 18.45 -24.90 0.95
CA LEU A 259 19.72 -25.30 0.32
C LEU A 259 20.69 -26.01 1.28
N HIS A 260 20.79 -25.54 2.53
CA HIS A 260 21.81 -25.99 3.48
C HIS A 260 21.27 -26.91 4.59
N GLY A 261 19.97 -27.23 4.57
CA GLY A 261 19.32 -28.07 5.58
C GLY A 261 18.78 -27.28 6.78
N ALA A 262 17.81 -27.87 7.47
CA ALA A 262 17.03 -27.22 8.53
C ALA A 262 17.85 -26.95 9.80
N GLY A 263 18.57 -25.82 9.82
CA GLY A 263 19.26 -25.29 11.01
C GLY A 263 18.70 -23.98 11.55
N PHE A 264 17.99 -23.17 10.74
CA PHE A 264 17.43 -21.89 11.20
C PHE A 264 15.90 -21.92 11.28
N VAL A 265 15.39 -21.86 12.50
CA VAL A 265 13.96 -21.71 12.79
C VAL A 265 13.53 -20.27 12.46
N SER A 266 12.55 -20.11 11.56
CA SER A 266 12.02 -18.80 11.13
C SER A 266 11.47 -17.99 12.31
N SER A 267 12.25 -17.02 12.79
CA SER A 267 11.92 -16.21 13.96
C SER A 267 10.59 -15.45 13.84
N SER A 268 10.16 -15.10 12.63
CA SER A 268 8.98 -14.25 12.37
C SER A 268 7.65 -14.99 12.16
N THR A 269 7.71 -16.30 11.87
CA THR A 269 6.50 -17.14 11.77
C THR A 269 6.17 -17.74 13.13
N ASP A 270 7.20 -18.14 13.86
CA ASP A 270 7.08 -18.67 15.22
C ASP A 270 6.59 -17.62 16.21
N THR A 271 7.08 -16.39 16.14
CA THR A 271 6.55 -15.29 16.98
C THR A 271 5.10 -14.97 16.65
N LEU A 272 4.69 -15.00 15.37
CA LEU A 272 3.29 -14.77 14.99
C LEU A 272 2.37 -15.83 15.59
N MET A 273 2.70 -17.11 15.41
CA MET A 273 1.86 -18.22 15.88
C MET A 273 1.87 -18.37 17.40
N LYS A 274 3.01 -18.10 18.08
CA LYS A 274 3.16 -18.30 19.53
C LYS A 274 2.75 -17.08 20.36
N ASN A 275 2.95 -15.86 19.86
CA ASN A 275 2.83 -14.64 20.68
C ASN A 275 1.76 -13.66 20.20
N HIS A 276 1.30 -13.75 18.94
CA HIS A 276 0.39 -12.76 18.36
C HIS A 276 -0.99 -13.31 18.01
N LEU A 277 -1.17 -14.63 17.94
CA LEU A 277 -2.46 -15.26 17.67
C LEU A 277 -3.00 -15.89 18.96
N PHE A 278 -4.12 -15.37 19.45
CA PHE A 278 -4.85 -15.91 20.60
C PHE A 278 -6.34 -15.77 20.36
N MET A 279 -7.15 -16.53 21.11
CA MET A 279 -8.60 -16.46 21.03
C MET A 279 -9.13 -15.30 21.90
N PRO A 280 -9.80 -14.28 21.34
CA PRO A 280 -10.45 -13.25 22.12
C PRO A 280 -11.56 -13.85 23.00
N THR A 281 -11.84 -13.20 24.13
CA THR A 281 -12.99 -13.54 24.97
C THR A 281 -14.30 -13.30 24.21
N LEU A 282 -15.40 -13.95 24.63
CA LEU A 282 -16.71 -13.76 23.99
C LEU A 282 -17.15 -12.28 23.97
N LYS A 283 -16.85 -11.53 25.05
CA LYS A 283 -17.13 -10.09 25.12
C LYS A 283 -16.37 -9.32 24.04
N GLN A 284 -15.06 -9.53 23.94
CA GLN A 284 -14.20 -8.92 22.92
C GLN A 284 -14.66 -9.28 21.51
N PHE A 285 -15.08 -10.52 21.30
CA PHE A 285 -15.57 -10.98 20.01
C PHE A 285 -16.84 -10.25 19.56
N ILE A 286 -17.77 -9.97 20.48
CA ILE A 286 -19.07 -9.36 20.14
C ILE A 286 -18.96 -7.84 19.97
N TYR A 287 -18.42 -7.12 20.97
CA TYR A 287 -18.42 -5.65 20.99
C TYR A 287 -17.01 -5.02 21.01
N GLY A 288 -15.96 -5.81 21.18
CA GLY A 288 -14.60 -5.31 21.38
C GLY A 288 -14.42 -4.58 22.72
N ASP A 289 -13.19 -4.14 22.97
CA ASP A 289 -12.81 -3.35 24.15
C ASP A 289 -12.68 -1.85 23.82
N GLY A 290 -12.85 -1.43 22.57
CA GLY A 290 -12.70 -0.03 22.17
C GLY A 290 -11.26 0.48 22.21
N MET A 291 -10.27 -0.42 22.20
CA MET A 291 -8.84 -0.10 22.30
C MET A 291 -8.09 -0.67 21.10
N TYR A 292 -7.30 0.18 20.43
CA TYR A 292 -6.46 -0.19 19.30
C TYR A 292 -4.97 -0.05 19.63
N MET A 293 -4.61 0.93 20.47
CA MET A 293 -3.28 1.15 21.02
C MET A 293 -3.29 0.96 22.54
N THR A 294 -2.14 0.62 23.13
CA THR A 294 -2.01 0.46 24.59
C THR A 294 -1.99 1.79 25.37
N GLY A 295 -2.13 2.94 24.71
CA GLY A 295 -2.17 4.27 25.35
C GLY A 295 -0.80 4.82 25.81
N GLN A 296 0.29 4.05 25.72
CA GLN A 296 1.64 4.53 26.03
C GLN A 296 2.25 5.24 24.81
N LEU A 297 2.30 6.58 24.88
CA LEU A 297 2.83 7.48 23.85
C LEU A 297 4.29 7.19 23.45
N GLU A 298 5.10 6.61 24.33
CA GLU A 298 6.55 6.45 24.10
C GLU A 298 6.94 5.18 23.32
N VAL A 299 6.09 4.14 23.29
CA VAL A 299 6.45 2.85 22.65
C VAL A 299 5.38 2.35 21.65
N GLY A 300 4.24 3.03 21.53
CA GLY A 300 3.28 2.84 20.43
C GLY A 300 2.96 1.38 20.11
N ARG A 301 2.59 0.58 21.10
CA ARG A 301 2.27 -0.84 20.91
C ARG A 301 0.77 -1.02 20.66
N TYR A 302 0.44 -1.95 19.77
CA TYR A 302 -0.94 -2.34 19.52
C TYR A 302 -1.55 -3.01 20.74
N TYR A 303 -2.83 -2.71 21.00
CA TYR A 303 -3.60 -3.33 22.06
C TYR A 303 -3.66 -4.85 21.86
N GLY A 304 -3.55 -5.61 22.95
CA GLY A 304 -3.46 -7.07 22.92
C GLY A 304 -2.11 -7.61 22.44
N HIS A 305 -1.09 -6.76 22.22
CA HIS A 305 0.24 -7.14 21.75
C HIS A 305 0.21 -8.06 20.52
N THR A 306 -0.80 -7.89 19.66
CA THR A 306 -1.01 -8.72 18.48
C THR A 306 -0.64 -7.95 17.21
N ASP A 307 0.05 -8.65 16.31
CA ASP A 307 0.27 -8.18 14.97
C ASP A 307 -0.85 -8.56 13.99
N SER A 308 -1.77 -9.44 14.38
CA SER A 308 -2.85 -9.87 13.49
C SER A 308 -3.89 -8.77 13.26
N GLY A 309 -4.15 -8.44 11.99
CA GLY A 309 -5.17 -7.50 11.59
C GLY A 309 -6.57 -7.91 12.06
N PHE A 310 -6.90 -9.20 11.94
CA PHE A 310 -8.17 -9.73 12.43
C PHE A 310 -8.36 -9.50 13.93
N LEU A 311 -7.32 -9.80 14.73
CA LEU A 311 -7.42 -9.60 16.18
C LEU A 311 -7.48 -8.13 16.53
N ARG A 312 -6.72 -7.25 15.88
CA ARG A 312 -6.81 -5.80 16.13
C ARG A 312 -8.21 -5.25 15.87
N GLN A 313 -8.84 -5.66 14.76
CA GLN A 313 -10.20 -5.23 14.42
C GLN A 313 -11.24 -5.78 15.40
N ILE A 314 -11.12 -7.05 15.79
CA ILE A 314 -12.02 -7.68 16.76
C ILE A 314 -11.84 -7.07 18.15
N LEU A 315 -10.61 -6.86 18.61
CA LEU A 315 -10.34 -6.24 19.92
C LEU A 315 -10.82 -4.79 19.96
N TYR A 316 -10.79 -4.07 18.84
CA TYR A 316 -11.29 -2.70 18.79
C TYR A 316 -12.82 -2.65 18.86
N GLY A 317 -13.54 -3.35 17.97
CA GLY A 317 -15.00 -3.21 17.85
C GLY A 317 -15.78 -4.50 17.57
N GLY A 318 -15.18 -5.65 17.87
CA GLY A 318 -15.77 -6.97 17.66
C GLY A 318 -15.83 -7.39 16.19
N VAL A 319 -16.53 -8.49 15.94
CA VAL A 319 -16.73 -9.03 14.58
C VAL A 319 -17.46 -8.05 13.68
N SER A 320 -18.41 -7.27 14.23
CA SER A 320 -19.14 -6.28 13.44
C SER A 320 -18.19 -5.25 12.82
N TYR A 321 -17.20 -4.78 13.58
CA TYR A 321 -16.18 -3.86 13.12
C TYR A 321 -15.25 -4.51 12.07
N ALA A 322 -14.77 -5.73 12.32
CA ALA A 322 -13.98 -6.47 11.34
C ALA A 322 -14.72 -6.65 10.00
N LEU A 323 -16.03 -6.93 10.03
CA LEU A 323 -16.87 -7.05 8.85
C LEU A 323 -17.02 -5.71 8.11
N VAL A 324 -17.12 -4.59 8.82
CA VAL A 324 -17.14 -3.25 8.22
C VAL A 324 -15.80 -2.94 7.54
N CYS A 325 -14.66 -3.18 8.19
CA CYS A 325 -13.33 -3.01 7.59
C CYS A 325 -13.17 -3.86 6.32
N PHE A 326 -13.65 -5.11 6.36
CA PHE A 326 -13.71 -5.99 5.20
C PHE A 326 -14.59 -5.40 4.09
N ALA A 327 -15.81 -4.96 4.41
CA ALA A 327 -16.75 -4.41 3.43
C ALA A 327 -16.24 -3.12 2.77
N VAL A 328 -15.57 -2.24 3.53
CA VAL A 328 -14.94 -1.03 3.00
C VAL A 328 -13.80 -1.39 2.05
N THR A 329 -12.96 -2.34 2.42
CA THR A 329 -11.89 -2.82 1.53
C THR A 329 -12.48 -3.44 0.27
N PHE A 330 -13.57 -4.20 0.41
CA PHE A 330 -14.27 -4.83 -0.71
C PHE A 330 -14.86 -3.80 -1.66
N TYR A 331 -15.44 -2.74 -1.12
CA TYR A 331 -15.93 -1.63 -1.91
C TYR A 331 -14.83 -1.04 -2.81
N PHE A 332 -13.65 -0.72 -2.26
CA PHE A 332 -12.57 -0.12 -3.05
C PHE A 332 -11.94 -1.10 -4.04
N VAL A 333 -11.69 -2.36 -3.66
CA VAL A 333 -11.19 -3.40 -4.57
C VAL A 333 -12.18 -3.63 -5.73
N ARG A 334 -13.48 -3.72 -5.43
CA ARG A 334 -14.54 -3.86 -6.44
C ARG A 334 -14.60 -2.64 -7.34
N LYS A 335 -14.45 -1.43 -6.81
CA LYS A 335 -14.45 -0.19 -7.60
C LYS A 335 -13.26 -0.13 -8.55
N VAL A 336 -12.07 -0.54 -8.10
CA VAL A 336 -10.91 -0.74 -8.97
C VAL A 336 -11.23 -1.78 -10.06
N ALA A 337 -11.81 -2.93 -9.69
CA ALA A 337 -12.17 -3.97 -10.66
C ALA A 337 -13.14 -3.46 -11.74
N LEU A 338 -14.17 -2.69 -11.35
CA LEU A 338 -15.13 -2.08 -12.27
C LEU A 338 -14.45 -1.09 -13.20
N ASN A 339 -13.66 -0.17 -12.65
CA ASN A 339 -13.08 0.93 -13.41
C ASN A 339 -11.95 0.50 -14.36
N TRP A 340 -11.21 -0.56 -14.02
CA TRP A 340 -10.05 -1.01 -14.79
C TRP A 340 -10.28 -2.29 -15.58
N PHE A 341 -11.02 -3.22 -14.99
CA PHE A 341 -11.08 -4.61 -15.44
C PHE A 341 -12.52 -5.07 -15.75
N GLY A 342 -13.46 -4.14 -15.96
CA GLY A 342 -14.83 -4.46 -16.33
C GLY A 342 -15.59 -5.29 -15.28
N GLY A 343 -15.22 -5.14 -14.00
CA GLY A 343 -15.83 -5.89 -12.90
C GLY A 343 -15.30 -7.33 -12.74
N SER A 344 -14.09 -7.62 -13.23
CA SER A 344 -13.51 -8.96 -13.18
C SER A 344 -13.46 -9.57 -11.77
N TRP A 345 -14.24 -10.63 -11.55
CA TRP A 345 -14.18 -11.44 -10.32
C TRP A 345 -12.81 -12.07 -10.11
N LYS A 346 -12.08 -12.38 -11.19
CA LYS A 346 -10.70 -12.88 -11.09
C LYS A 346 -9.82 -11.90 -10.30
N PHE A 347 -9.87 -10.61 -10.63
CA PHE A 347 -9.12 -9.59 -9.90
C PHE A 347 -9.61 -9.43 -8.46
N ILE A 348 -10.93 -9.37 -8.26
CA ILE A 348 -11.53 -9.21 -6.93
C ILE A 348 -11.09 -10.35 -6.01
N LEU A 349 -11.34 -11.60 -6.41
CA LEU A 349 -11.06 -12.78 -5.58
C LEU A 349 -9.57 -12.92 -5.30
N SER A 350 -8.70 -12.76 -6.31
CA SER A 350 -7.26 -12.91 -6.11
C SER A 350 -6.66 -11.79 -5.26
N ALA A 351 -7.10 -10.53 -5.42
CA ALA A 351 -6.72 -9.45 -4.52
C ALA A 351 -7.20 -9.70 -3.08
N PHE A 352 -8.41 -10.24 -2.90
CA PHE A 352 -8.94 -10.58 -1.57
C PHE A 352 -8.19 -11.71 -0.89
N VAL A 353 -7.86 -12.76 -1.62
CA VAL A 353 -7.01 -13.85 -1.11
C VAL A 353 -5.70 -13.26 -0.58
N ILE A 354 -5.02 -12.44 -1.38
CA ILE A 354 -3.78 -11.77 -0.98
C ILE A 354 -3.97 -10.93 0.29
N LEU A 355 -4.97 -10.05 0.30
CA LEU A 355 -5.22 -9.15 1.43
C LEU A 355 -5.61 -9.90 2.70
N ALA A 356 -6.42 -10.96 2.59
CA ALA A 356 -6.84 -11.79 3.71
C ALA A 356 -5.67 -12.58 4.32
N PHE A 357 -4.82 -13.20 3.48
CA PHE A 357 -3.60 -13.87 3.98
C PHE A 357 -2.66 -12.88 4.67
N CYS A 358 -2.49 -11.68 4.11
CA CYS A 358 -1.74 -10.63 4.79
C CYS A 358 -2.42 -10.16 6.09
N ASN A 359 -3.76 -10.15 6.15
CA ASN A 359 -4.52 -9.71 7.33
C ASN A 359 -4.29 -10.61 8.56
N ILE A 360 -3.85 -11.85 8.34
CA ILE A 360 -3.44 -12.76 9.42
C ILE A 360 -2.23 -12.19 10.18
N LYS A 361 -1.29 -11.54 9.47
CA LYS A 361 0.01 -11.09 9.99
C LYS A 361 0.10 -9.59 10.27
N ALA A 362 -0.66 -8.75 9.58
CA ALA A 362 -0.75 -7.33 9.85
C ALA A 362 -2.14 -6.81 9.51
N ASP A 363 -2.51 -5.63 9.99
CA ASP A 363 -3.76 -4.98 9.61
C ASP A 363 -3.71 -4.53 8.14
N THR A 364 -4.60 -5.11 7.31
CA THR A 364 -4.71 -4.80 5.88
C THR A 364 -6.09 -4.29 5.47
N PHE A 365 -7.15 -4.71 6.16
CA PHE A 365 -8.50 -4.28 5.82
C PHE A 365 -8.80 -2.91 6.40
N ALA A 366 -9.07 -1.94 5.51
CA ALA A 366 -9.28 -0.55 5.85
C ALA A 366 -8.17 0.01 6.75
N PHE A 367 -6.92 -0.46 6.59
CA PHE A 367 -5.78 0.13 7.29
C PHE A 367 -5.26 1.33 6.48
N PRO A 368 -5.00 2.50 7.09
CA PRO A 368 -4.61 3.74 6.40
C PRO A 368 -3.13 3.74 5.96
N GLY A 369 -2.69 2.66 5.31
CA GLY A 369 -1.35 2.50 4.75
C GLY A 369 -1.27 2.93 3.28
N ILE A 370 -0.05 3.04 2.75
CA ILE A 370 0.20 3.41 1.34
C ILE A 370 -0.49 2.48 0.34
N MET A 371 -0.70 1.21 0.69
CA MET A 371 -1.47 0.26 -0.12
C MET A 371 -2.93 0.71 -0.27
N PHE A 372 -3.58 1.07 0.83
CA PHE A 372 -5.00 1.45 0.78
C PHE A 372 -5.19 2.79 0.09
N VAL A 373 -4.28 3.75 0.31
CA VAL A 373 -4.21 5.01 -0.45
C VAL A 373 -4.10 4.74 -1.95
N MET A 374 -3.27 3.78 -2.37
CA MET A 374 -3.17 3.37 -3.77
C MET A 374 -4.48 2.78 -4.29
N LEU A 375 -5.15 1.88 -3.56
CA LEU A 375 -6.45 1.33 -3.96
C LEU A 375 -7.51 2.43 -4.12
N MET A 376 -7.60 3.33 -3.15
CA MET A 376 -8.51 4.47 -3.22
C MET A 376 -8.21 5.36 -4.42
N PHE A 377 -6.94 5.68 -4.67
CA PHE A 377 -6.54 6.50 -5.81
C PHE A 377 -6.86 5.83 -7.16
N LEU A 378 -6.55 4.54 -7.31
CA LEU A 378 -6.89 3.76 -8.49
C LEU A 378 -8.41 3.68 -8.70
N SER A 379 -9.21 3.69 -7.62
CA SER A 379 -10.66 3.68 -7.71
C SER A 379 -11.26 4.94 -8.36
N LEU A 380 -10.49 6.02 -8.55
CA LEU A 380 -10.94 7.25 -9.20
C LEU A 380 -11.01 7.16 -10.73
N PHE A 381 -10.34 6.18 -11.33
CA PHE A 381 -10.11 6.12 -12.78
C PHE A 381 -11.27 5.49 -13.58
N GLY A 382 -12.51 5.83 -13.27
CA GLY A 382 -13.68 5.39 -14.04
C GLY A 382 -14.94 6.17 -13.69
N THR A 383 -16.05 5.82 -14.32
CA THR A 383 -17.35 6.51 -14.20
C THR A 383 -18.35 5.76 -13.32
N HIS A 384 -17.99 4.58 -12.80
CA HIS A 384 -18.88 3.81 -11.95
C HIS A 384 -19.02 4.45 -10.56
N GLY A 385 -20.26 4.65 -10.13
CA GLY A 385 -20.63 5.21 -8.82
C GLY A 385 -21.33 6.56 -8.92
N LYS A 386 -21.69 7.13 -7.77
CA LYS A 386 -22.27 8.48 -7.70
C LYS A 386 -21.16 9.52 -7.73
N GLN A 387 -21.07 10.26 -8.84
CA GLN A 387 -20.11 11.35 -9.02
C GLN A 387 -20.84 12.69 -9.08
N LEU A 388 -20.28 13.68 -8.40
CA LEU A 388 -20.73 15.07 -8.48
C LEU A 388 -19.70 15.85 -9.30
N ILE A 389 -20.16 16.54 -10.33
CA ILE A 389 -19.31 17.43 -11.13
C ILE A 389 -19.53 18.85 -10.61
N LEU A 390 -18.51 19.40 -9.96
CA LEU A 390 -18.51 20.76 -9.45
C LEU A 390 -17.91 21.73 -10.47
N PHE A 391 -18.34 22.99 -10.41
CA PHE A 391 -17.74 24.10 -11.16
C PHE A 391 -17.68 23.90 -12.70
N LYS A 392 -18.68 23.22 -13.28
CA LYS A 392 -18.78 23.08 -14.74
C LYS A 392 -18.87 24.46 -15.38
N GLN A 393 -17.95 24.76 -16.30
CA GLN A 393 -17.94 26.05 -16.98
C GLN A 393 -19.01 26.04 -18.07
N LYS A 394 -19.92 27.02 -18.07
CA LYS A 394 -20.92 27.16 -19.12
C LYS A 394 -20.19 27.43 -20.44
N GLU A 395 -20.55 26.69 -21.50
CA GLU A 395 -20.11 27.03 -22.85
C GLU A 395 -20.53 28.48 -23.16
N PRO A 396 -19.69 29.26 -23.85
CA PRO A 396 -20.13 30.53 -24.38
C PRO A 396 -21.30 30.23 -25.32
N LYS A 397 -22.51 30.68 -24.98
CA LYS A 397 -23.59 30.75 -25.93
C LYS A 397 -23.09 31.64 -27.06
N TYR A 398 -22.86 31.09 -28.24
CA TYR A 398 -22.76 31.88 -29.45
C TYR A 398 -24.09 32.64 -29.56
N VAL A 399 -24.03 33.96 -29.35
CA VAL A 399 -25.14 34.89 -29.59
C VAL A 399 -25.12 35.29 -31.05
#